data_AF-A0A849L006-F1
#
_entry.id   AF-A0A849L006-F1
#
_cell.length_a   1.000
_cell.length_b   1.000
_cell.length_c   1.000
_cell.angle_alpha   90.00
_cell.angle_beta   90.00
_cell.angle_gamma   90.00
#
_symmetry.space_group_name_H-M   'P 1'
#
loop_
_entity.id
_entity.type
_entity.pdbx_description
1 polymer ?
#
loop_
_entity_poly.entity_id
_entity_poly.type
_entity_poly.pdbx_seq_one_letter_code
_entity_poly.pdbx_strand_id
1 'polypeptide(L)'
;MADKLQPRLRPYLQGNLDSLCGVYALINGIRWALRNELVSAKGEHWEELFRKLTDHAIKSRGHLELVNDGLSLYGMIALTHVAQDHMRAYHNIEVVMRRPFALRRPLEAMEPVNTISDHLAQSNTAVLAAVYGTLNHWCVIKELDEQRAHLFDSDRQSHLPKSALQPLEFIEKSRRRAHVQAGSIVTIHIRKS
;
A
#
# COMPACT_ATOMS: atom_id res chain seq x y z
N MET A 1 -3.75 8.97 29.14
CA MET A 1 -5.15 8.53 29.12
C MET A 1 -5.95 9.47 28.22
N ALA A 2 -6.20 9.08 26.97
CA ALA A 2 -7.24 9.60 26.08
C ALA A 2 -7.25 8.74 24.81
N ASP A 3 -7.54 7.44 24.96
CA ASP A 3 -7.78 6.53 23.83
C ASP A 3 -9.18 5.94 24.00
N LYS A 4 -10.18 6.83 23.96
CA LYS A 4 -11.59 6.46 24.03
C LYS A 4 -12.29 7.01 22.79
N LEU A 5 -12.71 6.06 21.94
CA LEU A 5 -13.62 6.19 20.80
C LEU A 5 -13.00 6.60 19.45
N GLN A 6 -11.85 6.03 19.07
CA GLN A 6 -11.63 5.82 17.63
C GLN A 6 -12.34 4.52 17.22
N PRO A 7 -13.31 4.55 16.28
CA PRO A 7 -13.83 3.33 15.67
C PRO A 7 -12.63 2.52 15.16
N ARG A 8 -12.54 1.23 15.52
CA ARG A 8 -11.47 0.36 15.01
C ARG A 8 -11.47 0.43 13.48
N LEU A 9 -10.53 1.19 12.91
CA LEU A 9 -10.41 1.37 11.48
C LEU A 9 -10.21 -0.01 10.85
N ARG A 10 -11.02 -0.34 9.83
CA ARG A 10 -10.93 -1.61 9.09
C ARG A 10 -10.63 -1.33 7.62
N PRO A 11 -9.82 -2.17 6.97
CA PRO A 11 -9.53 -2.01 5.55
C PRO A 11 -10.80 -2.26 4.74
N TYR A 12 -10.86 -1.65 3.55
CA TYR A 12 -11.75 -2.11 2.50
C TYR A 12 -11.23 -3.45 1.99
N LEU A 13 -12.15 -4.41 1.82
CA LEU A 13 -11.84 -5.76 1.39
C LEU A 13 -12.10 -5.89 -0.11
N GLN A 14 -11.25 -6.65 -0.79
CA GLN A 14 -11.43 -7.01 -2.18
C GLN A 14 -12.36 -8.22 -2.32
N GLY A 15 -13.02 -8.36 -3.46
CA GLY A 15 -13.82 -9.52 -3.81
C GLY A 15 -12.94 -10.66 -4.35
N ASN A 16 -13.43 -11.89 -4.23
CA ASN A 16 -12.65 -13.09 -4.60
C ASN A 16 -12.28 -13.19 -6.08
N LEU A 17 -12.92 -12.39 -6.95
CA LEU A 17 -12.75 -12.42 -8.41
C LEU A 17 -12.38 -11.05 -8.97
N ASP A 18 -12.11 -10.06 -8.11
CA ASP A 18 -11.61 -8.77 -8.55
C ASP A 18 -10.10 -8.70 -8.31
N SER A 19 -9.30 -8.61 -9.38
CA SER A 19 -7.84 -8.48 -9.27
C SER A 19 -7.43 -7.04 -8.95
N LEU A 20 -8.19 -6.38 -8.07
CA LEU A 20 -8.09 -4.96 -7.76
C LEU A 20 -7.22 -4.67 -6.53
N CYS A 21 -6.42 -5.64 -6.07
CA CYS A 21 -5.56 -5.51 -4.90
C CYS A 21 -4.75 -4.21 -4.86
N GLY A 22 -4.21 -3.76 -5.99
CA GLY A 22 -3.46 -2.50 -6.07
C GLY A 22 -4.32 -1.25 -5.83
N VAL A 23 -5.57 -1.22 -6.32
CA VAL A 23 -6.52 -0.12 -6.08
C VAL A 23 -6.88 -0.06 -4.60
N TYR A 24 -7.23 -1.21 -4.03
CA TYR A 24 -7.54 -1.30 -2.60
C TYR A 24 -6.33 -0.97 -1.73
N ALA A 25 -5.12 -1.42 -2.09
CA ALA A 25 -3.90 -1.11 -1.35
C ALA A 25 -3.64 0.40 -1.31
N LEU A 26 -3.81 1.11 -2.43
CA LEU A 26 -3.67 2.56 -2.47
C LEU A 26 -4.70 3.25 -1.55
N ILE A 27 -5.98 2.90 -1.67
CA ILE A 27 -7.05 3.47 -0.83
C ILE A 27 -6.78 3.18 0.64
N ASN A 28 -6.52 1.92 0.99
CA ASN A 28 -6.29 1.50 2.37
C ASN A 28 -5.01 2.12 2.95
N GLY A 29 -3.96 2.29 2.14
CA GLY A 29 -2.74 2.98 2.55
C GLY A 29 -2.97 4.44 2.89
N ILE A 30 -3.69 5.18 2.04
CA ILE A 30 -4.07 6.57 2.33
C ILE A 30 -4.97 6.64 3.57
N ARG A 31 -5.98 5.75 3.68
CA ARG A 31 -6.87 5.68 4.84
C ARG A 31 -6.13 5.42 6.14
N TRP A 32 -5.15 4.52 6.13
CA TRP A 32 -4.33 4.23 7.29
C TRP A 32 -3.44 5.42 7.68
N ALA A 33 -2.82 6.06 6.68
CA ALA A 33 -2.04 7.26 6.89
C ALA A 33 -2.90 8.42 7.45
N LEU A 34 -4.22 8.41 7.20
CA LEU A 34 -5.21 9.34 7.74
C LEU A 34 -5.91 8.86 9.03
N ARG A 35 -5.50 7.75 9.65
CA ARG A 35 -6.25 7.08 10.75
C ARG A 35 -6.71 7.97 11.92
N ASN A 36 -6.03 9.09 12.16
CA ASN A 36 -6.36 10.05 13.21
C ASN A 36 -7.27 11.20 12.75
N GLU A 37 -7.70 11.19 11.49
CA GLU A 37 -8.53 12.21 10.85
C GLU A 37 -9.91 11.64 10.53
N LEU A 38 -10.95 12.48 10.63
CA LEU A 38 -12.34 12.07 10.35
C LEU A 38 -12.54 11.55 8.92
N VAL A 39 -11.81 12.11 7.95
CA VAL A 39 -11.85 11.70 6.54
C VAL A 39 -11.46 10.22 6.33
N SER A 40 -10.73 9.61 7.27
CA SER A 40 -10.37 8.18 7.18
C SER A 40 -11.57 7.25 7.37
N ALA A 41 -12.66 7.72 7.97
CA ALA A 41 -13.89 6.96 8.13
C ALA A 41 -14.43 6.49 6.76
N LYS A 42 -15.14 5.35 6.75
CA LYS A 42 -15.82 4.88 5.54
C LYS A 42 -16.89 5.89 5.13
N GLY A 43 -17.10 6.05 3.83
CA GLY A 43 -18.11 6.95 3.28
C GLY A 43 -18.05 7.03 1.77
N GLU A 44 -19.00 7.75 1.19
CA GLU A 44 -19.17 7.90 -0.27
C GLU A 44 -17.94 8.49 -0.97
N HIS A 45 -17.15 9.33 -0.29
CA HIS A 45 -15.93 9.92 -0.86
C HIS A 45 -14.87 8.86 -1.22
N TRP A 46 -14.77 7.79 -0.43
CA TRP A 46 -13.88 6.67 -0.77
C TRP A 46 -14.41 5.83 -1.94
N GLU A 47 -15.73 5.73 -2.09
CA GLU A 47 -16.36 5.06 -3.24
C GLU A 47 -16.18 5.88 -4.51
N GLU A 48 -16.24 7.20 -4.42
CA GLU A 48 -15.94 8.12 -5.51
C GLU A 48 -14.47 8.00 -5.94
N LEU A 49 -13.54 8.00 -4.99
CA LEU A 49 -12.13 7.76 -5.29
C LEU A 49 -11.94 6.38 -5.93
N PHE A 50 -12.56 5.34 -5.38
CA PHE A 50 -12.51 3.99 -5.97
C PHE A 50 -12.94 4.00 -7.44
N ARG A 51 -14.09 4.61 -7.75
CA ARG A 51 -14.60 4.74 -9.12
C ARG A 51 -13.62 5.49 -10.03
N LYS A 52 -13.07 6.62 -9.57
CA LYS A 52 -12.07 7.40 -10.31
C LYS A 52 -10.81 6.56 -10.61
N LEU A 53 -10.33 5.79 -9.64
CA LEU A 53 -9.17 4.92 -9.80
C LEU A 53 -9.45 3.75 -10.76
N THR A 54 -10.59 3.07 -10.63
CA THR A 54 -10.97 1.98 -11.52
C THR A 54 -11.22 2.45 -12.95
N ASP A 55 -11.89 3.58 -13.13
CA ASP A 55 -12.14 4.17 -14.45
C ASP A 55 -10.82 4.53 -15.16
N HIS A 56 -9.85 5.08 -14.41
CA HIS A 56 -8.53 5.36 -14.93
C HIS A 56 -7.76 4.07 -15.28
N ALA A 57 -7.80 3.06 -14.40
CA ALA A 57 -7.16 1.77 -14.64
C ALA A 57 -7.73 1.08 -15.90
N ILE A 58 -9.05 1.08 -16.08
CA ILE A 58 -9.74 0.54 -17.25
C ILE A 58 -9.36 1.28 -18.52
N LYS A 59 -9.37 2.61 -18.51
CA LYS A 59 -9.01 3.43 -19.68
C LYS A 59 -7.56 3.24 -20.11
N SER A 60 -6.66 3.02 -19.15
CA SER A 60 -5.22 2.91 -19.41
C SER A 60 -4.75 1.51 -19.81
N ARG A 61 -5.46 0.44 -19.44
CA ARG A 61 -5.05 -0.96 -19.67
C ARG A 61 -6.05 -1.83 -20.42
N GLY A 62 -7.24 -1.30 -20.69
CA GLY A 62 -8.36 -2.12 -21.19
C GLY A 62 -8.97 -2.98 -20.09
N HIS A 63 -10.20 -3.45 -20.33
CA HIS A 63 -11.05 -4.11 -19.33
C HIS A 63 -10.52 -5.48 -18.83
N LEU A 64 -9.74 -6.20 -19.65
CA LEU A 64 -9.37 -7.60 -19.38
C LEU A 64 -8.01 -7.76 -18.67
N GLU A 65 -7.06 -6.84 -18.88
CA GLU A 65 -5.71 -6.95 -18.28
C GLU A 65 -5.73 -6.65 -16.77
N LEU A 66 -6.58 -5.73 -16.32
CA LEU A 66 -6.71 -5.38 -14.90
C LEU A 66 -7.24 -6.56 -14.06
N VAL A 67 -8.10 -7.40 -14.65
CA VAL A 67 -8.75 -8.52 -13.98
C VAL A 67 -7.84 -9.76 -13.94
N ASN A 68 -6.82 -9.87 -14.80
CA ASN A 68 -5.96 -11.05 -14.87
C ASN A 68 -4.62 -10.91 -14.15
N ASP A 69 -3.94 -9.76 -14.28
CA ASP A 69 -2.52 -9.63 -13.86
C ASP A 69 -2.31 -8.68 -12.66
N GLY A 70 -3.40 -8.11 -12.13
CA GLY A 70 -3.34 -7.12 -11.06
C GLY A 70 -2.66 -5.81 -11.49
N LEU A 71 -2.13 -5.06 -10.52
CA LEU A 71 -1.56 -3.74 -10.76
C LEU A 71 -0.02 -3.80 -10.83
N SER A 72 0.57 -3.30 -11.91
CA SER A 72 2.04 -3.14 -11.98
C SER A 72 2.49 -1.84 -11.30
N LEU A 73 3.79 -1.70 -11.00
CA LEU A 73 4.36 -0.48 -10.40
C LEU A 73 4.01 0.80 -11.19
N TYR A 74 4.08 0.77 -12.52
CA TYR A 74 3.70 1.93 -13.34
C TYR A 74 2.22 2.29 -13.18
N GLY A 75 1.36 1.27 -13.07
CA GLY A 75 -0.05 1.48 -12.74
C GLY A 75 -0.24 2.09 -11.35
N MET A 76 0.50 1.60 -10.35
CA MET A 76 0.48 2.18 -9.00
C MET A 76 0.88 3.65 -9.00
N ILE A 77 1.90 4.04 -9.76
CA ILE A 77 2.31 5.45 -9.88
C ILE A 77 1.21 6.29 -10.54
N ALA A 78 0.64 5.83 -11.65
CA ALA A 78 -0.43 6.55 -12.34
C ALA A 78 -1.67 6.73 -11.45
N LEU A 79 -2.11 5.66 -10.78
CA LEU A 79 -3.23 5.71 -9.83
C LEU A 79 -2.93 6.60 -8.63
N THR A 80 -1.67 6.67 -8.20
CA THR A 80 -1.29 7.58 -7.11
C THR A 80 -1.46 9.04 -7.50
N HIS A 81 -1.13 9.44 -8.73
CA HIS A 81 -1.40 10.81 -9.19
C HIS A 81 -2.90 11.14 -9.16
N VAL A 82 -3.75 10.21 -9.63
CA VAL A 82 -5.22 10.37 -9.56
C VAL A 82 -5.70 10.52 -8.11
N ALA A 83 -5.16 9.72 -7.19
CA ALA A 83 -5.49 9.82 -5.77
C ALA A 83 -4.99 11.15 -5.17
N GLN A 84 -3.79 11.60 -5.50
CA GLN A 84 -3.25 12.89 -5.05
C GLN A 84 -4.14 14.06 -5.47
N ASP A 85 -4.52 14.10 -6.74
CA ASP A 85 -5.40 15.15 -7.28
C ASP A 85 -6.76 15.13 -6.59
N HIS A 86 -7.35 13.94 -6.40
CA HIS A 86 -8.61 13.78 -5.69
C HIS A 86 -8.51 14.26 -4.23
N MET A 87 -7.51 13.79 -3.48
CA MET A 87 -7.36 14.14 -2.07
C MET A 87 -7.10 15.64 -1.88
N ARG A 88 -6.33 16.26 -2.78
CA ARG A 88 -6.11 17.71 -2.75
C ARG A 88 -7.39 18.48 -3.05
N ALA A 89 -8.09 18.14 -4.14
CA ALA A 89 -9.25 18.90 -4.61
C ALA A 89 -10.46 18.80 -3.66
N TYR A 90 -10.72 17.62 -3.10
CA TYR A 90 -11.95 17.37 -2.34
C TYR A 90 -11.76 17.41 -0.82
N HIS A 91 -10.52 17.25 -0.34
CA HIS A 91 -10.24 17.17 1.09
C HIS A 91 -9.14 18.12 1.57
N ASN A 92 -8.53 18.91 0.68
CA ASN A 92 -7.37 19.76 0.99
C ASN A 92 -6.23 18.99 1.67
N ILE A 93 -6.03 17.73 1.26
CA ILE A 93 -5.02 16.83 1.82
C ILE A 93 -3.91 16.62 0.81
N GLU A 94 -2.66 16.85 1.22
CA GLU A 94 -1.49 16.53 0.41
C GLU A 94 -1.01 15.11 0.72
N VAL A 95 -1.21 14.20 -0.23
CA VAL A 95 -0.64 12.85 -0.20
C VAL A 95 0.76 12.89 -0.81
N VAL A 96 1.80 12.67 -0.01
CA VAL A 96 3.18 12.60 -0.48
C VAL A 96 3.60 11.15 -0.66
N MET A 97 3.88 10.78 -1.91
CA MET A 97 4.39 9.46 -2.28
C MET A 97 5.89 9.53 -2.57
N ARG A 98 6.67 8.59 -2.04
CA ARG A 98 8.08 8.40 -2.44
C ARG A 98 8.38 6.95 -2.71
N ARG A 99 9.43 6.72 -3.50
CA ARG A 99 9.95 5.40 -3.85
C ARG A 99 11.41 5.31 -3.40
N PRO A 100 11.69 4.75 -2.21
CA PRO A 100 13.05 4.75 -1.63
C PRO A 100 14.09 4.06 -2.52
N PHE A 101 13.66 3.09 -3.33
CA PHE A 101 14.51 2.30 -4.23
C PHE A 101 14.18 2.55 -5.71
N ALA A 102 13.77 3.78 -6.07
CA ALA A 102 13.47 4.12 -7.46
C ALA A 102 14.71 4.08 -8.38
N LEU A 103 15.85 4.54 -7.87
CA LEU A 103 17.07 4.76 -8.64
C LEU A 103 18.22 3.82 -8.24
N ARG A 104 18.01 2.96 -7.25
CA ARG A 104 19.01 2.02 -6.77
C ARG A 104 18.37 0.77 -6.19
N ARG A 105 19.16 -0.30 -6.12
CA ARG A 105 18.79 -1.54 -5.41
C ARG A 105 19.26 -1.48 -3.95
N PRO A 106 18.64 -2.26 -3.06
CA PRO A 106 19.17 -2.48 -1.73
C PRO A 106 20.55 -3.15 -1.80
N LEU A 107 21.44 -2.78 -0.89
CA LEU A 107 22.77 -3.37 -0.72
C LEU A 107 22.75 -4.52 0.29
N GLU A 108 21.78 -4.51 1.20
CA GLU A 108 21.64 -5.50 2.27
C GLU A 108 20.20 -6.04 2.36
N ALA A 109 20.06 -7.28 2.81
CA ALA A 109 18.77 -7.96 2.92
C ALA A 109 17.76 -7.20 3.80
N MET A 110 18.23 -6.58 4.88
CA MET A 110 17.40 -5.88 5.86
C MET A 110 17.19 -4.40 5.53
N GLU A 111 17.86 -3.86 4.51
CA GLU A 111 17.74 -2.44 4.18
C GLU A 111 16.30 -2.03 3.83
N PRO A 112 15.49 -2.81 3.07
CA PRO A 112 14.09 -2.48 2.86
C PRO A 112 13.27 -2.50 4.16
N VAL A 113 13.52 -3.47 5.04
CA VAL A 113 12.84 -3.56 6.34
C VAL A 113 13.13 -2.33 7.18
N ASN A 114 14.40 -1.93 7.27
CA ASN A 114 14.83 -0.74 8.02
C ASN A 114 14.22 0.53 7.43
N THR A 115 14.25 0.68 6.09
CA THR A 115 13.64 1.81 5.40
C THR A 115 12.13 1.93 5.68
N ILE A 116 11.42 0.81 5.70
CA ILE A 116 9.99 0.76 6.04
C ILE A 116 9.79 1.14 7.52
N SER A 117 10.61 0.59 8.41
CA SER A 117 10.57 0.87 9.85
C SER A 117 10.74 2.37 10.13
N ASP A 118 11.77 2.98 9.55
CA ASP A 118 12.09 4.39 9.74
C ASP A 118 10.97 5.30 9.23
N HIS A 119 10.34 4.94 8.11
CA HIS A 119 9.18 5.68 7.58
C HIS A 119 7.94 5.53 8.48
N LEU A 120 7.66 4.33 8.97
CA LEU A 120 6.50 4.05 9.83
C LEU A 120 6.67 4.59 11.26
N ALA A 121 7.88 4.96 11.68
CA ALA A 121 8.11 5.65 12.94
C ALA A 121 7.51 7.07 12.98
N GLN A 122 7.18 7.64 11.82
CA GLN A 122 6.54 8.94 11.69
C GLN A 122 5.01 8.83 11.80
N SER A 123 4.35 9.87 12.31
CA SER A 123 2.88 9.95 12.27
C SER A 123 2.38 10.08 10.83
N ASN A 124 1.13 9.66 10.59
CA ASN A 124 0.43 9.85 9.32
C ASN A 124 1.12 9.22 8.10
N THR A 125 1.74 8.06 8.31
CA THR A 125 2.41 7.28 7.27
C THR A 125 1.76 5.92 7.06
N ALA A 126 2.01 5.37 5.86
CA ALA A 126 1.77 3.99 5.49
C ALA A 126 2.82 3.57 4.44
N VAL A 127 2.97 2.27 4.20
CA VAL A 127 3.81 1.76 3.10
C VAL A 127 2.98 0.82 2.23
N LEU A 128 3.07 0.99 0.91
CA LEU A 128 2.63 -0.01 -0.06
C LEU A 128 3.84 -0.82 -0.52
N ALA A 129 3.71 -2.14 -0.58
CA ALA A 129 4.78 -3.01 -1.05
C ALA A 129 4.22 -4.13 -1.92
N ALA A 130 4.77 -4.30 -3.12
CA ALA A 130 4.48 -5.48 -3.93
C ALA A 130 5.30 -6.68 -3.42
N VAL A 131 4.60 -7.72 -2.98
CA VAL A 131 5.19 -8.97 -2.47
C VAL A 131 4.91 -10.09 -3.46
N TYR A 132 5.96 -10.76 -3.91
CA TYR A 132 5.92 -11.83 -4.91
C TYR A 132 6.27 -13.19 -4.31
N GLY A 133 6.11 -14.25 -5.10
CA GLY A 133 6.43 -15.62 -4.73
C GLY A 133 5.19 -16.38 -4.30
N THR A 134 4.97 -16.52 -2.99
CA THR A 134 3.82 -17.27 -2.45
C THR A 134 2.57 -16.42 -2.22
N LEU A 135 2.64 -15.09 -2.41
CA LEU A 135 1.53 -14.17 -2.18
C LEU A 135 1.10 -13.42 -3.46
N ASN A 136 2.06 -12.87 -4.23
CA ASN A 136 1.80 -12.10 -5.47
C ASN A 136 0.73 -11.00 -5.29
N HIS A 137 0.97 -10.07 -4.37
CA HIS A 137 -0.04 -9.11 -3.88
C HIS A 137 0.56 -7.74 -3.53
N TRP A 138 -0.24 -6.68 -3.67
CA TRP A 138 0.09 -5.36 -3.13
C TRP A 138 -0.37 -5.24 -1.68
N CYS A 139 0.59 -5.16 -0.78
CA CYS A 139 0.33 -5.10 0.66
C CYS A 139 0.34 -3.65 1.17
N VAL A 140 -0.49 -3.37 2.18
CA VAL A 140 -0.40 -2.15 2.99
C VAL A 140 0.24 -2.48 4.32
N ILE A 141 1.48 -2.05 4.53
CA ILE A 141 2.19 -2.23 5.80
C ILE A 141 1.92 -1.01 6.67
N LYS A 142 1.38 -1.27 7.86
CA LYS A 142 1.03 -0.22 8.82
C LYS A 142 1.97 -0.12 10.02
N GLU A 143 2.65 -1.22 10.34
CA GLU A 143 3.50 -1.34 11.52
C GLU A 143 4.45 -2.53 11.31
N LEU A 144 5.64 -2.45 11.92
CA LEU A 144 6.57 -3.56 12.05
C LEU A 144 6.81 -3.83 13.53
N ASP A 145 6.69 -5.09 13.96
CA ASP A 145 7.18 -5.54 15.27
C ASP A 145 8.48 -6.33 15.10
N GLU A 146 9.01 -6.96 16.15
CA GLU A 146 10.27 -7.74 16.10
C GLU A 146 10.30 -8.80 14.98
N GLN A 147 9.18 -9.44 14.66
CA GLN A 147 9.13 -10.61 13.77
C GLN A 147 8.24 -10.40 12.53
N ARG A 148 7.30 -9.45 12.56
CA ARG A 148 6.18 -9.37 11.62
C ARG A 148 5.99 -7.96 11.09
N ALA A 149 5.51 -7.91 9.86
CA ALA A 149 4.90 -6.74 9.27
C ALA A 149 3.38 -6.86 9.42
N HIS A 150 2.76 -5.93 10.13
CA HIS A 150 1.32 -5.87 10.31
C HIS A 150 0.67 -5.17 9.12
N LEU A 151 -0.42 -5.75 8.64
CA LEU A 151 -1.06 -5.34 7.40
C LEU A 151 -2.40 -4.63 7.65
N PHE A 152 -2.71 -3.70 6.77
CA PHE A 152 -4.02 -3.04 6.65
C PHE A 152 -4.59 -3.26 5.24
N ASP A 153 -4.75 -4.54 4.90
CA ASP A 153 -4.85 -4.98 3.50
C ASP A 153 -6.24 -5.51 3.14
N SER A 154 -6.51 -5.64 1.85
CA SER A 154 -7.80 -6.04 1.29
C SER A 154 -8.04 -7.54 1.27
N ASP A 155 -6.98 -8.36 1.35
CA ASP A 155 -7.04 -9.82 1.24
C ASP A 155 -7.25 -10.55 2.58
N ARG A 156 -7.71 -9.83 3.61
CA ARG A 156 -7.89 -10.34 5.00
C ARG A 156 -6.62 -10.84 5.69
N GLN A 157 -5.47 -10.85 5.02
CA GLN A 157 -4.19 -11.12 5.63
C GLN A 157 -3.83 -9.99 6.61
N SER A 158 -3.57 -10.35 7.86
CA SER A 158 -3.29 -9.39 8.94
C SER A 158 -1.80 -9.15 9.16
N HIS A 159 -0.94 -10.05 8.69
CA HIS A 159 0.50 -9.94 8.86
C HIS A 159 1.31 -10.77 7.85
N LEU A 160 2.55 -10.37 7.64
CA LEU A 160 3.60 -11.14 6.96
C LEU A 160 4.82 -11.30 7.87
N PRO A 161 5.62 -12.37 7.73
CA PRO A 161 6.91 -12.41 8.37
C PRO A 161 7.79 -11.28 7.83
N LYS A 162 8.60 -10.64 8.66
CA LYS A 162 9.55 -9.58 8.23
C LYS A 162 10.44 -10.03 7.07
N SER A 163 10.76 -11.31 7.05
CA SER A 163 11.53 -11.93 6.00
C SER A 163 10.84 -11.79 4.62
N ALA A 164 9.51 -11.75 4.54
CA ALA A 164 8.80 -11.47 3.28
C ALA A 164 9.11 -10.08 2.69
N LEU A 165 9.67 -9.17 3.49
CA LEU A 165 10.12 -7.85 3.05
C LEU A 165 11.60 -7.81 2.64
N GLN A 166 12.26 -8.97 2.54
CA GLN A 166 13.61 -9.09 1.99
C GLN A 166 13.53 -9.28 0.46
N PRO A 167 14.41 -8.64 -0.32
CA PRO A 167 14.48 -8.83 -1.77
C PRO A 167 14.88 -10.25 -2.18
N LEU A 168 14.46 -10.68 -3.37
CA LEU A 168 14.71 -12.03 -3.89
C LEU A 168 16.20 -12.39 -3.95
N GLU A 169 17.05 -11.43 -4.29
CA GLU A 169 18.49 -11.61 -4.42
C GLU A 169 19.19 -12.04 -3.12
N PHE A 170 18.56 -11.80 -1.96
CA PHE A 170 19.07 -12.19 -0.65
C PHE A 170 18.43 -13.48 -0.10
N ILE A 171 17.63 -14.16 -0.90
CA ILE A 171 16.94 -15.39 -0.51
C ILE A 171 17.63 -16.59 -1.18
N GLU A 172 17.90 -17.63 -0.39
CA GLU A 172 18.40 -18.91 -0.89
C GLU A 172 17.46 -19.44 -1.99
N LYS A 173 18.00 -19.73 -3.18
CA LYS A 173 17.22 -20.18 -4.35
C LYS A 173 16.40 -21.46 -4.11
N SER A 174 16.80 -22.27 -3.13
CA SER A 174 16.09 -23.49 -2.72
C SER A 174 14.81 -23.22 -1.92
N ARG A 175 14.62 -21.99 -1.41
CA ARG A 175 13.47 -21.63 -0.57
C ARG A 175 12.40 -20.89 -1.37
N ARG A 176 11.26 -21.55 -1.60
CA ARG A 176 10.06 -20.90 -2.12
C ARG A 176 9.38 -20.10 -1.00
N ARG A 177 9.46 -18.77 -1.05
CA ARG A 177 8.81 -17.88 -0.08
C ARG A 177 8.44 -16.53 -0.68
N ALA A 178 7.57 -15.83 0.05
CA ALA A 178 7.27 -14.43 -0.18
C ALA A 178 8.53 -13.55 -0.08
N HIS A 179 8.60 -12.56 -0.95
CA HIS A 179 9.70 -11.59 -1.01
C HIS A 179 9.22 -10.27 -1.62
N VAL A 180 9.84 -9.16 -1.23
CA VAL A 180 9.46 -7.85 -1.77
C VAL A 180 10.20 -7.57 -3.05
N GLN A 181 9.56 -6.86 -3.98
CA GLN A 181 10.29 -6.15 -5.03
C GLN A 181 10.63 -4.76 -4.51
N ALA A 182 11.91 -4.51 -4.18
CA ALA A 182 12.32 -3.25 -3.53
C ALA A 182 11.92 -2.00 -4.33
N GLY A 183 12.05 -2.02 -5.66
CA GLY A 183 11.63 -0.91 -6.54
C GLY A 183 10.13 -0.61 -6.51
N SER A 184 9.33 -1.55 -6.00
CA SER A 184 7.88 -1.49 -5.80
C SER A 184 7.50 -1.22 -4.34
N ILE A 185 8.44 -0.73 -3.53
CA ILE A 185 8.15 -0.13 -2.22
C ILE A 185 7.80 1.34 -2.42
N VAL A 186 6.65 1.71 -1.89
CA VAL A 186 6.09 3.05 -1.94
C VAL A 186 5.79 3.51 -0.53
N THR A 187 6.36 4.63 -0.13
CA THR A 187 6.07 5.26 1.15
C THR A 187 5.01 6.35 0.96
N ILE A 188 3.97 6.33 1.77
CA ILE A 188 2.92 7.35 1.82
C ILE A 188 3.10 8.17 3.10
N HIS A 189 3.06 9.49 2.98
CA HIS A 189 2.99 10.42 4.10
C HIS A 189 1.94 11.48 3.81
N ILE A 190 1.07 11.76 4.78
CA ILE A 190 0.08 12.84 4.67
C ILE A 190 0.64 14.12 5.26
N ARG A 191 0.58 15.20 4.47
CA ARG A 191 0.80 16.56 4.94
C ARG A 191 -0.53 17.31 4.98
N LYS A 192 -0.73 18.09 6.02
CA LYS A 192 -1.82 19.07 6.06
C LYS A 192 -1.36 20.29 5.28
N SER A 193 -2.17 20.68 4.30
CA SER A 193 -2.02 21.96 3.60
C SER A 193 -2.41 23.12 4.50
#